data_AF-A0A4Z0R7R3-F1
#
_entry.id   AF-A0A4Z0R7R3-F1
#
_cell.length_a   1.000
_cell.length_b   1.000
_cell.length_c   1.000
_cell.angle_alpha   90.00
_cell.angle_beta   90.00
_cell.angle_gamma   90.00
#
_symmetry.space_group_name_H-M   'P 1'
#
loop_
_entity.id
_entity.type
_entity.pdbx_description
1 polymer ?
#
loop_
_entity_poly.entity_id
_entity_poly.type
_entity_poly.pdbx_seq_one_letter_code
_entity_poly.pdbx_strand_id
1 'polypeptide(L)'
;MFGYSKSLFYPVHVQLRDPVFGQVLLEHYGGKDSEYSAASQYLNHRSNMRNRHLRDLLGLIAAEEMGHMEMIAVAINKLGGPPLCYVNSQGIPWNMSYVDQSLDPIAMLQADVEAEVRARILYNQHFTMTNDPGLKKMISFLGSREDVHKHLFQKAQALIQHSAPAEQFNELIVEYKLSLQKL
;
A
#
# COMPACT_ATOMS: atom_id res chain seq x y z
N MET A 1 -18.40 -6.24 3.90
CA MET A 1 -18.08 -7.51 4.58
C MET A 1 -16.60 -7.78 4.32
N PHE A 2 -15.83 -8.05 5.37
CA PHE A 2 -14.41 -8.43 5.24
C PHE A 2 -14.30 -9.96 5.30
N GLY A 3 -13.41 -10.52 4.49
CA GLY A 3 -13.04 -11.93 4.51
C GLY A 3 -11.55 -12.06 4.78
N TYR A 4 -11.15 -13.08 5.54
CA TYR A 4 -9.76 -13.36 5.84
C TYR A 4 -9.35 -14.71 5.25
N SER A 5 -8.19 -14.75 4.60
CA SER A 5 -7.54 -15.96 4.14
C SER A 5 -6.15 -16.04 4.76
N LYS A 6 -5.76 -17.24 5.21
CA LYS A 6 -4.45 -17.45 5.87
C LYS A 6 -3.26 -17.28 4.92
N SER A 7 -3.47 -17.45 3.62
CA SER A 7 -2.38 -17.37 2.65
C SER A 7 -1.94 -15.93 2.47
N LEU A 8 -0.63 -15.67 2.65
CA LEU A 8 -0.04 -14.37 2.36
C LEU A 8 -0.18 -14.02 0.88
N PHE A 9 -0.31 -12.72 0.61
CA PHE A 9 -0.43 -12.19 -0.75
C PHE A 9 0.80 -12.52 -1.61
N TYR A 10 1.99 -12.45 -1.02
CA TYR A 10 3.24 -12.93 -1.62
C TYR A 10 4.12 -13.63 -0.55
N PRO A 11 4.89 -14.68 -0.91
CA PRO A 11 5.72 -15.40 0.06
C PRO A 11 6.79 -14.52 0.71
N VAL A 12 6.79 -14.49 2.05
CA VAL A 12 7.82 -13.79 2.84
C VAL A 12 8.91 -14.78 3.25
N HIS A 13 10.13 -14.58 2.78
CA HIS A 13 11.29 -15.42 3.10
C HIS A 13 12.41 -14.57 3.71
N VAL A 14 12.97 -15.06 4.81
CA VAL A 14 14.08 -14.44 5.55
C VAL A 14 15.09 -15.55 5.81
N GLN A 15 16.33 -15.35 5.36
CA GLN A 15 17.43 -16.30 5.51
C GLN A 15 18.06 -16.21 6.90
N LEU A 16 18.28 -14.98 7.39
CA LEU A 16 18.94 -14.73 8.66
C LEU A 16 18.16 -13.68 9.45
N ARG A 17 18.18 -13.81 10.79
CA ARG A 17 17.62 -12.79 11.68
C ARG A 17 18.43 -11.51 11.56
N ASP A 18 17.74 -10.39 11.47
CA ASP A 18 18.30 -9.05 11.54
C ASP A 18 17.30 -8.14 12.27
N PRO A 19 17.35 -8.11 13.61
CA PRO A 19 16.44 -7.31 14.42
C PRO A 19 16.50 -5.81 14.12
N VAL A 20 17.67 -5.32 13.67
CA VAL A 20 17.87 -3.90 13.33
C VAL A 20 17.07 -3.58 12.07
N PHE A 21 17.18 -4.40 11.02
CA PHE A 21 16.35 -4.22 9.83
C PHE A 21 14.85 -4.48 10.14
N GLY A 22 14.54 -5.39 11.06
CA GLY A 22 13.18 -5.58 11.58
C GLY A 22 12.58 -4.30 12.19
N GLN A 23 13.39 -3.52 12.94
CA GLN A 23 12.98 -2.20 13.45
C GLN A 23 12.77 -1.20 12.32
N VAL A 24 13.62 -1.21 11.28
CA VAL A 24 13.49 -0.32 10.11
C VAL A 24 12.17 -0.60 9.37
N LEU A 25 11.78 -1.88 9.23
CA LEU A 25 10.53 -2.25 8.57
C LEU A 25 9.25 -1.77 9.29
N LEU A 26 9.33 -1.31 10.56
CA LEU A 26 8.20 -0.62 11.19
C LEU A 26 7.81 0.67 10.44
N GLU A 27 8.70 1.26 9.66
CA GLU A 27 8.36 2.39 8.78
C GLU A 27 7.27 2.03 7.78
N HIS A 28 7.28 0.80 7.25
CA HIS A 28 6.26 0.27 6.35
C HIS A 28 5.04 -0.30 7.08
N TYR A 29 5.11 -0.51 8.40
CA TYR A 29 4.00 -1.04 9.19
C TYR A 29 3.13 0.07 9.79
N GLY A 30 3.74 1.03 10.51
CA GLY A 30 3.05 2.09 11.23
C GLY A 30 3.60 3.50 11.00
N GLY A 31 4.45 3.69 9.98
CA GLY A 31 4.93 5.00 9.54
C GLY A 31 3.89 5.83 8.80
N LYS A 32 4.27 7.08 8.44
CA LYS A 32 3.39 7.98 7.69
C LYS A 32 3.08 7.44 6.30
N ASP A 33 4.09 6.94 5.60
CA ASP A 33 3.97 6.40 4.24
C ASP A 33 3.99 4.86 4.28
N SER A 34 3.25 4.30 5.25
CA SER A 34 3.14 2.86 5.51
C SER A 34 1.93 2.23 4.84
N GLU A 35 1.91 0.90 4.82
CA GLU A 35 0.75 0.12 4.36
C GLU A 35 -0.51 0.42 5.18
N TYR A 36 -0.35 0.66 6.48
CA TYR A 36 -1.48 1.01 7.35
C TYR A 36 -2.05 2.40 7.04
N SER A 37 -1.18 3.36 6.74
CA SER A 37 -1.61 4.69 6.29
C SER A 37 -2.33 4.62 4.94
N ALA A 38 -1.75 3.90 3.98
CA ALA A 38 -2.33 3.72 2.65
C ALA A 38 -3.72 3.06 2.74
N ALA A 39 -3.83 1.91 3.42
CA ALA A 39 -5.10 1.23 3.65
C ALA A 39 -6.15 2.15 4.30
N SER A 40 -5.76 2.89 5.35
CA SER A 40 -6.64 3.80 6.07
C SER A 40 -7.10 4.97 5.20
N GLN A 41 -6.19 5.56 4.42
CA GLN A 41 -6.48 6.65 3.51
C GLN A 41 -7.45 6.21 2.41
N TYR A 42 -7.17 5.09 1.76
CA TYR A 42 -7.98 4.62 0.64
C TYR A 42 -9.37 4.16 1.10
N LEU A 43 -9.50 3.58 2.30
CA LEU A 43 -10.82 3.31 2.91
C LEU A 43 -11.60 4.59 3.24
N ASN A 44 -10.92 5.64 3.72
CA ASN A 44 -11.55 6.93 4.00
C ASN A 44 -12.02 7.60 2.70
N HIS A 45 -11.15 7.70 1.70
CA HIS A 45 -11.48 8.25 0.39
C HIS A 45 -12.59 7.45 -0.30
N ARG A 46 -12.54 6.11 -0.25
CA ARG A 46 -13.62 5.24 -0.73
C ARG A 46 -14.97 5.60 -0.14
N SER A 47 -15.01 5.88 1.16
CA SER A 47 -16.27 6.17 1.87
C SER A 47 -16.88 7.51 1.45
N ASN A 48 -16.04 8.44 1.00
CA ASN A 48 -16.43 9.78 0.55
C ASN A 48 -16.52 9.93 -0.98
N MET A 49 -16.01 8.96 -1.73
CA MET A 49 -16.01 8.97 -3.20
C MET A 49 -17.41 8.70 -3.76
N ARG A 50 -17.90 9.59 -4.63
CA ARG A 50 -19.26 9.45 -5.23
C ARG A 50 -19.29 8.51 -6.43
N ASN A 51 -18.23 8.48 -7.23
CA ASN A 51 -18.14 7.60 -8.38
C ASN A 51 -18.05 6.14 -7.91
N ARG A 52 -19.04 5.32 -8.29
CA ARG A 52 -19.15 3.93 -7.83
C ARG A 52 -17.95 3.06 -8.22
N HIS A 53 -17.38 3.26 -9.40
CA HIS A 53 -16.25 2.47 -9.89
C HIS A 53 -14.97 2.85 -9.14
N LEU A 54 -14.79 4.13 -8.83
CA LEU A 54 -13.66 4.59 -8.02
C LEU A 54 -13.76 4.12 -6.56
N ARG A 55 -14.97 4.05 -5.99
CA ARG A 55 -15.16 3.40 -4.68
C ARG A 55 -14.71 1.94 -4.68
N ASP A 56 -15.03 1.23 -5.76
CA ASP A 56 -14.64 -0.17 -5.90
C ASP A 56 -13.12 -0.30 -6.05
N LEU A 57 -12.50 0.55 -6.87
CA LEU A 57 -11.05 0.58 -7.06
C LEU A 57 -10.31 0.87 -5.76
N LEU A 58 -10.68 1.96 -5.06
CA LEU A 58 -10.11 2.33 -3.77
C LEU A 58 -10.28 1.22 -2.74
N GLY A 59 -11.44 0.54 -2.75
CA GLY A 59 -11.68 -0.58 -1.83
C GLY A 59 -10.84 -1.81 -2.13
N LEU A 60 -10.58 -2.10 -3.40
CA LEU A 60 -9.72 -3.21 -3.81
C LEU A 60 -8.27 -2.93 -3.41
N ILE A 61 -7.75 -1.75 -3.74
CA ILE A 61 -6.39 -1.35 -3.37
C ILE A 61 -6.23 -1.31 -1.86
N ALA A 62 -7.17 -0.71 -1.12
CA ALA A 62 -7.10 -0.71 0.34
C ALA A 62 -7.07 -2.11 0.98
N ALA A 63 -7.80 -3.06 0.39
CA ALA A 63 -7.77 -4.45 0.85
C ALA A 63 -6.43 -5.12 0.55
N GLU A 64 -5.79 -4.76 -0.56
CA GLU A 64 -4.46 -5.20 -0.91
C GLU A 64 -3.39 -4.63 0.04
N GLU A 65 -3.45 -3.35 0.42
CA GLU A 65 -2.53 -2.75 1.39
C GLU A 65 -2.62 -3.42 2.77
N MET A 66 -3.80 -3.89 3.18
CA MET A 66 -3.93 -4.71 4.39
C MET A 66 -3.19 -6.05 4.26
N GLY A 67 -3.13 -6.63 3.06
CA GLY A 67 -2.33 -7.81 2.75
C GLY A 67 -0.83 -7.52 2.74
N HIS A 68 -0.42 -6.37 2.21
CA HIS A 68 0.96 -5.88 2.29
C HIS A 68 1.40 -5.67 3.75
N MET A 69 0.53 -5.07 4.55
CA MET A 69 0.76 -4.89 5.99
C MET A 69 0.98 -6.24 6.71
N GLU A 70 0.21 -7.28 6.37
CA GLU A 70 0.41 -8.63 6.90
C GLU A 70 1.78 -9.20 6.47
N MET A 71 2.19 -8.99 5.22
CA MET A 71 3.53 -9.39 4.75
C MET A 71 4.64 -8.70 5.53
N ILE A 72 4.55 -7.39 5.75
CA ILE A 72 5.51 -6.61 6.55
C ILE A 72 5.56 -7.12 7.99
N ALA A 73 4.40 -7.37 8.62
CA ALA A 73 4.31 -7.94 9.96
C ALA A 73 5.02 -9.30 10.06
N VAL A 74 4.82 -10.18 9.08
CA VAL A 74 5.50 -11.48 9.03
C VAL A 74 7.01 -11.31 8.84
N ALA A 75 7.44 -10.36 8.01
CA ALA A 75 8.86 -10.08 7.80
C ALA A 75 9.54 -9.60 9.07
N ILE A 76 8.96 -8.63 9.79
CA ILE A 76 9.46 -8.10 11.07
C ILE A 76 9.62 -9.24 12.09
N ASN A 77 8.60 -10.09 12.23
CA ASN A 77 8.65 -11.23 13.15
C ASN A 77 9.76 -12.22 12.79
N LYS A 78 9.89 -12.60 11.50
CA LYS A 78 10.93 -13.52 11.03
C LYS A 78 12.34 -12.97 11.20
N LEU A 79 12.50 -11.66 11.02
CA LEU A 79 13.75 -10.95 11.28
C LEU A 79 14.13 -10.92 12.76
N GLY A 80 13.19 -11.22 13.67
CA GLY A 80 13.39 -11.04 15.11
C GLY A 80 13.37 -9.58 15.52
N GLY A 81 12.62 -8.75 14.78
CA GLY A 81 12.39 -7.35 15.11
C GLY A 81 11.62 -7.15 16.42
N PRO A 82 11.31 -5.89 16.76
CA PRO A 82 10.55 -5.56 17.97
C PRO A 82 9.11 -6.14 17.91
N PRO A 83 8.41 -6.20 19.04
CA PRO A 83 6.97 -6.44 19.06
C PRO A 83 6.25 -5.46 18.13
N LEU A 84 5.27 -5.97 17.38
CA LEU A 84 4.48 -5.14 16.47
C LEU A 84 3.61 -4.16 17.27
N CYS A 85 3.88 -2.88 17.05
CA CYS A 85 3.07 -1.76 17.51
C CYS A 85 2.76 -0.89 16.29
N TYR A 86 1.64 -0.16 16.30
CA TYR A 86 1.33 0.83 15.25
C TYR A 86 2.18 2.09 15.45
N VAL A 87 3.49 1.93 15.25
CA VAL A 87 4.52 2.96 15.36
C VAL A 87 5.42 2.90 14.13
N ASN A 88 6.11 3.99 13.84
CA ASN A 88 7.15 4.02 12.82
C ASN A 88 8.49 3.45 13.35
N SER A 89 9.55 3.50 12.53
CA SER A 89 10.87 2.96 12.90
C SER A 89 11.56 3.72 14.05
N GLN A 90 11.10 4.92 14.41
CA GLN A 90 11.56 5.70 15.57
C GLN A 90 10.64 5.55 16.81
N GLY A 91 9.61 4.70 16.73
CA GLY A 91 8.66 4.49 17.83
C GLY A 91 7.60 5.58 17.96
N ILE A 92 7.44 6.46 16.97
CA ILE A 92 6.38 7.47 16.95
C ILE A 92 5.06 6.77 16.61
N PRO A 93 4.01 6.89 17.45
CA PRO A 93 2.71 6.30 17.16
C PRO A 93 2.09 6.83 15.88
N TRP A 94 1.54 5.91 15.10
CA TRP A 94 0.68 6.23 13.97
C TRP A 94 -0.50 7.08 14.46
N ASN A 95 -0.87 8.10 13.68
CA ASN A 95 -2.00 8.95 14.03
C ASN A 95 -2.72 9.47 12.79
N MET A 96 -3.93 9.99 13.00
CA MET A 96 -4.85 10.42 11.96
C MET A 96 -4.31 11.53 11.04
N SER A 97 -3.28 12.29 11.46
CA SER A 97 -2.68 13.31 10.59
C SER A 97 -1.95 12.74 9.37
N TYR A 98 -1.75 11.43 9.31
CA TYR A 98 -1.16 10.75 8.16
C TYR A 98 -2.18 10.47 7.05
N VAL A 99 -3.47 10.64 7.31
CA VAL A 99 -4.56 10.37 6.35
C VAL A 99 -5.10 11.69 5.80
N ASP A 100 -5.07 11.84 4.47
CA ASP A 100 -5.72 12.96 3.80
C ASP A 100 -7.26 12.93 4.00
N GLN A 101 -7.85 14.10 4.18
CA GLN A 101 -9.27 14.28 4.49
C GLN A 101 -10.03 15.04 3.40
N SER A 102 -9.43 15.21 2.22
CA SER A 102 -10.02 15.94 1.11
C SER A 102 -11.35 15.32 0.71
N LEU A 103 -12.34 16.17 0.40
CA LEU A 103 -13.63 15.76 -0.15
C LEU A 103 -13.75 16.01 -1.66
N ASP A 104 -12.77 16.72 -2.24
CA ASP A 104 -12.65 16.88 -3.68
C ASP A 104 -12.02 15.62 -4.30
N PRO A 105 -12.65 14.99 -5.30
CA PRO A 105 -12.17 13.71 -5.82
C PRO A 105 -10.84 13.81 -6.58
N ILE A 106 -10.49 14.98 -7.15
CA ILE A 106 -9.19 15.17 -7.79
C ILE A 106 -8.10 15.30 -6.74
N ALA A 107 -8.35 16.07 -5.67
CA ALA A 107 -7.44 16.22 -4.54
C ALA A 107 -7.23 14.89 -3.79
N MET A 108 -8.28 14.10 -3.56
CA MET A 108 -8.16 12.76 -2.97
C MET A 108 -7.20 11.89 -3.78
N LEU A 109 -7.46 11.74 -5.10
CA LEU A 109 -6.63 10.90 -5.96
C LEU A 109 -5.21 11.45 -6.09
N GLN A 110 -5.03 12.76 -6.03
CA GLN A 110 -3.70 13.37 -6.00
C GLN A 110 -2.95 12.95 -4.72
N ALA A 111 -3.59 13.03 -3.55
CA ALA A 111 -3.01 12.61 -2.29
C ALA A 111 -2.67 11.10 -2.29
N ASP A 112 -3.51 10.27 -2.92
CA ASP A 112 -3.27 8.83 -3.09
C ASP A 112 -2.04 8.58 -3.98
N VAL A 113 -1.94 9.24 -5.15
CA VAL A 113 -0.76 9.16 -6.02
C VAL A 113 0.52 9.56 -5.27
N GLU A 114 0.46 10.61 -4.46
CA GLU A 114 1.62 11.07 -3.71
C GLU A 114 2.02 10.11 -2.58
N ALA A 115 1.05 9.45 -1.94
CA ALA A 115 1.31 8.41 -0.94
C ALA A 115 2.08 7.23 -1.57
N GLU A 116 1.59 6.72 -2.70
CA GLU A 116 2.23 5.64 -3.47
C GLU A 116 3.67 6.00 -3.90
N VAL A 117 3.88 7.25 -4.34
CA VAL A 117 5.23 7.73 -4.70
C VAL A 117 6.17 7.73 -3.50
N ARG A 118 5.71 8.18 -2.33
CA ARG A 118 6.53 8.20 -1.10
C ARG A 118 6.82 6.78 -0.59
N ALA A 119 5.82 5.90 -0.59
CA ALA A 119 5.98 4.49 -0.25
C ALA A 119 6.99 3.79 -1.18
N ARG A 120 6.88 4.01 -2.50
CA ARG A 120 7.83 3.49 -3.50
C ARG A 120 9.27 3.93 -3.25
N ILE A 121 9.48 5.19 -2.85
CA ILE A 121 10.80 5.74 -2.51
C ILE A 121 11.36 5.05 -1.27
N LEU A 122 10.54 4.88 -0.22
CA LEU A 122 10.96 4.16 1.00
C LEU A 122 11.33 2.70 0.69
N TYR A 123 10.55 2.01 -0.14
CA TYR A 123 10.89 0.65 -0.57
C TYR A 123 12.23 0.61 -1.32
N ASN A 124 12.50 1.57 -2.20
CA ASN A 124 13.81 1.67 -2.86
C ASN A 124 14.95 1.89 -1.87
N GLN A 125 14.78 2.77 -0.88
CA GLN A 125 15.79 3.00 0.14
C GLN A 125 16.06 1.71 0.93
N HIS A 126 15.01 1.07 1.47
CA HIS A 126 15.16 -0.11 2.32
C HIS A 126 15.60 -1.35 1.54
N PHE A 127 15.33 -1.44 0.23
CA PHE A 127 15.92 -2.45 -0.64
C PHE A 127 17.46 -2.44 -0.61
N THR A 128 18.06 -1.24 -0.51
CA THR A 128 19.53 -1.10 -0.46
C THR A 128 20.13 -1.40 0.91
N MET A 129 19.32 -1.44 1.96
CA MET A 129 19.77 -1.62 3.35
C MET A 129 19.87 -3.09 3.78
N THR A 130 19.34 -4.02 3.00
CA THR A 130 19.44 -5.46 3.28
C THR A 130 20.21 -6.19 2.17
N ASN A 131 20.86 -7.29 2.52
CA ASN A 131 21.44 -8.24 1.56
C ASN A 131 20.68 -9.57 1.48
N ASP A 132 19.61 -9.72 2.28
CA ASP A 132 18.79 -10.93 2.26
C ASP A 132 18.01 -11.03 0.92
N PRO A 133 18.23 -12.07 0.11
CA PRO A 133 17.60 -12.20 -1.20
C PRO A 133 16.09 -12.45 -1.13
N GLY A 134 15.59 -13.04 -0.04
CA GLY A 134 14.16 -13.24 0.18
C GLY A 134 13.46 -11.91 0.48
N LEU A 135 14.06 -11.08 1.34
CA LEU A 135 13.55 -9.74 1.61
C LEU A 135 13.65 -8.82 0.39
N LYS A 136 14.74 -8.91 -0.38
CA LYS A 136 14.85 -8.15 -1.64
C LYS A 136 13.71 -8.48 -2.61
N LYS A 137 13.35 -9.76 -2.75
CA LYS A 137 12.20 -10.16 -3.58
C LYS A 137 10.89 -9.59 -3.06
N MET A 138 10.65 -9.68 -1.75
CA MET A 138 9.45 -9.11 -1.12
C MET A 138 9.37 -7.59 -1.32
N ILE A 139 10.46 -6.86 -1.07
CA ILE A 139 10.51 -5.39 -1.23
C ILE A 139 10.34 -4.99 -2.69
N SER A 140 10.96 -5.73 -3.63
CA SER A 140 10.74 -5.49 -5.07
C SER A 140 9.30 -5.74 -5.49
N PHE A 141 8.66 -6.79 -4.94
CA PHE A 141 7.25 -7.07 -5.16
C PHE A 141 6.39 -5.90 -4.67
N LEU A 142 6.52 -5.52 -3.40
CA LEU A 142 5.74 -4.42 -2.80
C LEU A 142 5.95 -3.12 -3.58
N GLY A 143 7.20 -2.74 -3.84
CA GLY A 143 7.52 -1.57 -4.66
C GLY A 143 6.90 -1.61 -6.06
N SER A 144 6.77 -2.79 -6.70
CA SER A 144 6.09 -2.91 -7.99
C SER A 144 4.56 -2.74 -7.89
N ARG A 145 3.97 -3.07 -6.74
CA ARG A 145 2.55 -2.84 -6.47
C ARG A 145 2.26 -1.36 -6.32
N GLU A 146 3.13 -0.61 -5.64
CA GLU A 146 3.01 0.85 -5.57
C GLU A 146 2.96 1.51 -6.95
N ASP A 147 3.77 1.01 -7.89
CA ASP A 147 3.80 1.51 -9.26
C ASP A 147 2.48 1.25 -10.01
N VAL A 148 1.80 0.12 -9.72
CA VAL A 148 0.48 -0.21 -10.27
C VAL A 148 -0.60 0.68 -9.65
N HIS A 149 -0.62 0.84 -8.33
CA HIS A 149 -1.62 1.65 -7.63
C HIS A 149 -1.52 3.12 -8.08
N LYS A 150 -0.31 3.68 -8.07
CA LYS A 150 -0.02 5.01 -8.62
C LYS A 150 -0.55 5.18 -10.04
N HIS A 151 -0.29 4.21 -10.92
CA HIS A 151 -0.78 4.25 -12.30
C HIS A 151 -2.31 4.31 -12.37
N LEU A 152 -2.99 3.46 -11.61
CA LEU A 152 -4.46 3.39 -11.58
C LEU A 152 -5.07 4.69 -11.03
N PHE A 153 -4.48 5.28 -9.98
CA PHE A 153 -4.95 6.57 -9.44
C PHE A 153 -4.72 7.73 -10.41
N GLN A 154 -3.57 7.80 -11.09
CA GLN A 154 -3.31 8.80 -12.13
C GLN A 154 -4.32 8.69 -13.28
N LYS A 155 -4.62 7.46 -13.71
CA LYS A 155 -5.58 7.20 -14.77
C LYS A 155 -7.00 7.56 -14.33
N ALA A 156 -7.39 7.23 -13.10
CA ALA A 156 -8.65 7.67 -12.50
C ALA A 156 -8.78 9.20 -12.48
N GLN A 157 -7.72 9.91 -12.09
CA GLN A 157 -7.71 11.38 -12.05
C GLN A 157 -7.92 11.97 -13.45
N ALA A 158 -7.22 11.44 -14.47
CA ALA A 158 -7.39 11.86 -15.86
C ALA A 158 -8.83 11.62 -16.37
N LEU A 159 -9.43 10.47 -16.04
CA LEU A 159 -10.82 10.18 -16.43
C LEU A 159 -11.82 11.17 -15.82
N ILE A 160 -11.63 11.60 -14.57
CA ILE A 160 -12.47 12.64 -13.96
C ILE A 160 -12.28 13.97 -14.69
N GLN A 161 -11.03 14.39 -14.90
CA GLN A 161 -10.71 15.67 -15.55
C GLN A 161 -11.30 15.78 -16.96
N HIS A 162 -11.35 14.67 -17.70
CA HIS A 162 -11.92 14.60 -19.04
C HIS A 162 -13.42 14.27 -19.06
N SER A 163 -14.09 14.20 -17.90
CA SER A 163 -15.51 13.84 -17.80
C SER A 163 -15.85 12.54 -18.55
N ALA A 164 -15.00 11.54 -18.42
CA ALA A 164 -15.11 10.27 -19.13
C ALA A 164 -16.43 9.54 -18.80
N PRO A 165 -16.94 8.70 -19.73
CA PRO A 165 -18.12 7.88 -19.49
C PRO A 165 -17.82 6.74 -18.49
N ALA A 166 -18.86 6.20 -17.86
CA ALA A 166 -18.75 5.23 -16.76
C ALA A 166 -17.99 3.95 -17.14
N GLU A 167 -18.09 3.51 -18.40
CA GLU A 167 -17.45 2.32 -18.94
C GLU A 167 -15.92 2.38 -18.80
N GLN A 168 -15.32 3.56 -19.01
CA GLN A 168 -13.87 3.73 -18.88
C GLN A 168 -13.38 3.60 -17.44
N PHE A 169 -14.19 3.99 -16.46
CA PHE A 169 -13.83 3.77 -15.04
C PHE A 169 -13.87 2.28 -14.68
N ASN A 170 -14.72 1.49 -15.33
CA ASN A 170 -14.77 0.05 -15.09
C ASN A 170 -13.50 -0.66 -15.60
N GLU A 171 -12.84 -0.12 -16.63
CA GLU A 171 -11.58 -0.65 -17.15
C GLU A 171 -10.47 -0.62 -16.10
N LEU A 172 -10.47 0.36 -15.18
CA LEU A 172 -9.52 0.42 -14.05
C LEU A 172 -9.60 -0.82 -13.16
N ILE A 173 -10.81 -1.32 -12.91
CA ILE A 173 -11.03 -2.54 -12.11
C ILE A 173 -10.51 -3.77 -12.84
N VAL A 174 -10.70 -3.82 -14.17
CA VAL A 174 -10.19 -4.91 -14.99
C VAL A 174 -8.66 -4.90 -15.00
N GLU A 175 -8.06 -3.73 -15.19
CA GLU A 175 -6.62 -3.53 -15.18
C GLU A 175 -5.99 -3.89 -13.84
N TYR A 176 -6.61 -3.48 -12.73
CA TYR A 176 -6.23 -3.90 -11.38
C TYR A 176 -6.20 -5.42 -11.27
N LYS A 177 -7.28 -6.11 -11.65
CA LYS A 177 -7.35 -7.59 -11.57
C LYS A 177 -6.33 -8.29 -12.46
N LEU A 178 -6.10 -7.77 -13.66
CA LEU A 178 -5.08 -8.30 -14.57
C LEU A 178 -3.66 -8.12 -14.03
N SER A 179 -3.43 -7.05 -13.26
CA SER A 179 -2.13 -6.83 -12.62
C SER A 179 -1.80 -7.92 -11.58
N LEU A 180 -2.82 -8.51 -10.95
CA LEU A 180 -2.65 -9.58 -9.97
C LEU A 180 -2.36 -10.95 -10.59
N GLN A 181 -2.71 -11.15 -11.86
CA GLN A 181 -2.45 -12.42 -12.57
C GLN A 181 -0.98 -12.57 -13.01
N LYS A 182 -0.21 -11.49 -12.90
CA LYS A 182 1.21 -11.45 -13.27
C LYS A 182 2.15 -11.71 -12.09
N LEU A 183 1.58 -12.00 -10.91
CA LEU A 183 2.29 -12.21 -9.64
C LEU A 183 2.81 -13.63 -9.47
#